data_AF-A0A0R0LFX7-F1
#
_entry.id   AF-A0A0R0LFX7-F1
#
_cell.length_a   1.000
_cell.length_b   1.000
_cell.length_c   1.000
_cell.angle_alpha   90.00
_cell.angle_beta   90.00
_cell.angle_gamma   90.00
#
_symmetry.space_group_name_H-M   'P 1'
#
loop_
_entity.id
_entity.type
_entity.pdbx_description
1 polymer ?
#
loop_
_entity_poly.entity_id
_entity_poly.type
_entity_poly.pdbx_seq_one_letter_code
_entity_poly.pdbx_strand_id
1 'polypeptide(L)'
;MKVGLFVTCLVDMMRPAVGFSTIELLSQAGCEVVVPDNQTCCGQPGFNSGDRESGRTLAKRFIELFDHCDYVVAPSGSCTGMIRFHYQDLFPEDPALQERIHLLAQRTFELTDFLVNILKVDRVESGFKGSVTYHDSCSGLRELNIKEQPRKLLNSIETLTLKEMDQAELCCGFGGTFSVKLGDIATRMSDNKCHYAQQSGAEVIAGGDLGCLLNIEGRLRRRGDNTTQVKHIAEILTVKAK
;
A
#
# COMPACT_ATOMS: atom_id res chain seq x y z
N MET A 1 9.00 13.60 -15.77
CA MET A 1 9.62 12.48 -15.03
C MET A 1 8.77 11.25 -15.25
N LYS A 2 9.39 10.16 -15.72
CA LYS A 2 8.71 8.92 -16.09
C LYS A 2 8.57 7.99 -14.88
N VAL A 3 7.35 7.84 -14.39
CA VAL A 3 7.04 7.03 -13.21
C VAL A 3 6.36 5.73 -13.64
N GLY A 4 6.99 4.61 -13.35
CA GLY A 4 6.40 3.29 -13.49
C GLY A 4 5.42 3.01 -12.34
N LEU A 5 4.13 2.87 -12.63
CA LEU A 5 3.17 2.41 -11.64
C LEU A 5 3.20 0.89 -11.56
N PHE A 6 3.69 0.37 -10.43
CA PHE A 6 3.44 -1.01 -10.06
C PHE A 6 2.07 -1.13 -9.42
N VAL A 7 1.08 -1.60 -10.19
CA VAL A 7 -0.33 -1.61 -9.80
C VAL A 7 -0.55 -2.50 -8.57
N THR A 8 0.25 -3.57 -8.43
CA THR A 8 0.10 -4.67 -7.47
C THR A 8 -1.03 -5.64 -7.80
N CYS A 9 -0.82 -6.92 -7.47
CA CYS A 9 -1.76 -7.98 -7.81
C CYS A 9 -3.13 -7.84 -7.11
N LEU A 10 -3.16 -7.37 -5.85
CA LEU A 10 -4.43 -7.21 -5.14
C LEU A 10 -5.23 -6.03 -5.68
N VAL A 11 -4.58 -4.90 -6.00
CA VAL A 11 -5.30 -3.75 -6.58
C VAL A 11 -5.89 -4.12 -7.93
N ASP A 12 -5.09 -4.75 -8.79
CA ASP A 12 -5.52 -5.15 -10.13
C ASP A 12 -6.71 -6.13 -10.11
N MET A 13 -6.67 -7.13 -9.22
CA MET A 13 -7.73 -8.15 -9.17
C MET A 13 -8.94 -7.75 -8.32
N MET A 14 -8.74 -7.00 -7.23
CA MET A 14 -9.76 -6.82 -6.20
C MET A 14 -10.34 -5.41 -6.14
N ARG A 15 -9.53 -4.37 -6.43
CA ARG A 15 -9.97 -2.98 -6.33
C ARG A 15 -9.26 -2.07 -7.34
N PRO A 16 -9.53 -2.21 -8.67
CA PRO A 16 -8.83 -1.46 -9.72
C PRO A 16 -8.93 0.07 -9.58
N ALA A 17 -9.99 0.56 -8.94
CA ALA A 17 -10.19 1.98 -8.63
C ALA A 17 -9.00 2.60 -7.87
N VAL A 18 -8.27 1.81 -7.07
CA VAL A 18 -7.04 2.27 -6.39
C VAL A 18 -5.93 2.57 -7.40
N GLY A 19 -5.76 1.72 -8.42
CA GLY A 19 -4.80 1.93 -9.50
C GLY A 19 -5.11 3.20 -10.28
N PHE A 20 -6.37 3.39 -10.69
CA PHE A 20 -6.80 4.61 -11.39
C PHE A 20 -6.61 5.87 -10.54
N SER A 21 -6.96 5.81 -9.25
CA SER A 21 -6.72 6.94 -8.32
C SER A 21 -5.23 7.25 -8.17
N THR A 22 -4.39 6.21 -8.17
CA THR A 22 -2.94 6.38 -8.10
C THR A 22 -2.39 7.06 -9.37
N ILE A 23 -2.87 6.66 -10.55
CA ILE A 23 -2.53 7.32 -11.83
C ILE A 23 -2.93 8.79 -11.79
N GLU A 24 -4.15 9.09 -11.34
CA GLU A 24 -4.65 10.46 -11.24
C GLU A 24 -3.77 11.33 -10.34
N LEU A 25 -3.43 10.86 -9.13
CA LEU A 25 -2.55 11.58 -8.20
C LEU A 25 -1.17 11.85 -8.78
N LEU A 26 -0.55 10.83 -9.39
CA LEU A 26 0.78 10.97 -10.00
C LEU A 26 0.75 11.93 -11.19
N SER A 27 -0.29 11.84 -12.03
CA SER A 27 -0.46 12.71 -13.21
C SER A 27 -0.71 14.16 -12.79
N GLN A 28 -1.56 14.40 -11.80
CA GLN A 28 -1.81 15.74 -11.24
C GLN A 28 -0.54 16.34 -10.62
N ALA A 29 0.33 15.50 -10.05
CA ALA A 29 1.63 15.91 -9.53
C ALA A 29 2.72 16.04 -10.62
N GLY A 30 2.34 16.03 -11.91
CA GLY A 30 3.23 16.31 -13.04
C GLY A 30 4.06 15.11 -13.54
N CYS A 31 3.73 13.88 -13.12
CA CYS A 31 4.42 12.69 -13.60
C CYS A 31 3.87 12.20 -14.94
N GLU A 32 4.76 11.71 -15.80
CA GLU A 32 4.39 10.88 -16.94
C GLU A 32 4.28 9.43 -16.44
N VAL A 33 3.05 8.94 -16.28
CA VAL A 33 2.80 7.62 -15.69
C VAL A 33 2.85 6.54 -16.76
N VAL A 34 3.67 5.52 -16.52
CA VAL A 34 3.75 4.31 -17.35
C VAL A 34 3.25 3.12 -16.56
N VAL A 35 2.37 2.34 -17.17
CA VAL A 35 1.81 1.12 -16.59
C VAL A 35 2.20 -0.04 -17.52
N PRO A 36 3.24 -0.84 -17.21
CA PRO A 36 3.58 -1.97 -18.05
C PRO A 36 2.46 -3.03 -18.05
N ASP A 37 2.01 -3.50 -19.23
CA ASP A 37 0.85 -4.40 -19.34
C ASP A 37 1.09 -5.80 -18.74
N ASN A 38 2.33 -6.26 -18.71
CA ASN A 38 2.68 -7.64 -18.32
C ASN A 38 3.21 -7.74 -16.89
N GLN A 39 2.69 -6.90 -15.99
CA GLN A 39 2.98 -6.97 -14.57
C GLN A 39 2.48 -8.28 -13.96
N THR A 40 3.16 -8.73 -12.90
CA THR A 40 2.80 -9.92 -12.14
C THR A 40 2.70 -9.57 -10.64
N CYS A 41 2.91 -10.53 -9.75
CA CYS A 41 3.07 -10.25 -8.32
C CYS A 41 4.51 -9.79 -8.01
N CYS A 42 4.69 -9.05 -6.91
CA CYS A 42 6.00 -8.72 -6.36
C CYS A 42 6.74 -9.94 -5.77
N GLY A 43 6.05 -11.06 -5.55
CA GLY A 43 6.62 -12.32 -5.06
C GLY A 43 6.69 -12.46 -3.54
N GLN A 44 6.20 -11.48 -2.78
CA GLN A 44 6.27 -11.50 -1.31
C GLN A 44 5.62 -12.74 -0.66
N PRO A 45 4.44 -13.23 -1.08
CA PRO A 45 3.86 -14.44 -0.47
C PRO A 45 4.73 -15.69 -0.63
N GLY A 46 5.36 -15.86 -1.79
CA GLY A 46 6.29 -16.95 -2.07
C GLY A 46 7.55 -16.82 -1.22
N PHE A 47 8.16 -15.62 -1.19
CA PHE A 47 9.33 -15.31 -0.37
C PHE A 47 9.11 -15.65 1.12
N ASN A 48 8.00 -15.16 1.70
CA ASN A 48 7.65 -15.39 3.10
C ASN A 48 7.37 -16.87 3.41
N SER A 49 7.00 -17.66 2.40
CA SER A 49 6.72 -19.10 2.54
C SER A 49 7.94 -19.98 2.26
N GLY A 50 9.08 -19.39 1.88
CA GLY A 50 10.30 -20.12 1.52
C GLY A 50 10.38 -20.55 0.06
N ASP A 51 9.40 -20.21 -0.78
CA ASP A 51 9.44 -20.45 -2.22
C ASP A 51 10.31 -19.39 -2.93
N ARG A 52 11.62 -19.58 -2.79
CA ARG A 52 12.64 -18.68 -3.36
C ARG A 52 12.71 -18.78 -4.87
N GLU A 53 12.37 -19.93 -5.45
CA GLU A 53 12.41 -20.13 -6.91
C GLU A 53 11.36 -19.26 -7.61
N SER A 54 10.10 -19.36 -7.20
CA SER A 54 9.04 -18.48 -7.71
C SER A 54 9.34 -17.01 -7.42
N GLY A 55 9.88 -16.71 -6.24
CA GLY A 55 10.32 -15.36 -5.87
C GLY A 55 11.34 -14.79 -6.85
N ARG A 56 12.37 -15.56 -7.21
CA ARG A 56 13.40 -15.17 -8.20
C ARG A 56 12.78 -14.89 -9.57
N THR A 57 11.90 -15.77 -10.04
CA THR A 57 11.26 -15.62 -11.35
C THR A 57 10.45 -14.32 -11.41
N LEU A 58 9.66 -14.03 -10.37
CA LEU A 58 8.86 -12.81 -10.28
C LEU A 58 9.73 -11.55 -10.15
N ALA A 59 10.81 -11.61 -9.35
CA ALA A 59 11.71 -10.47 -9.18
C ALA A 59 12.46 -10.13 -10.48
N LYS A 60 12.95 -11.13 -11.24
CA LYS A 60 13.56 -10.89 -12.56
C LYS A 60 12.58 -10.20 -13.51
N ARG A 61 11.33 -10.68 -13.56
CA ARG A 61 10.29 -10.07 -14.38
C ARG A 61 10.01 -8.62 -13.98
N PHE A 62 9.92 -8.36 -12.68
CA PHE A 62 9.73 -7.02 -12.16
C PHE A 62 10.86 -6.07 -12.60
N ILE A 63 12.12 -6.51 -12.44
CA ILE A 63 13.29 -5.72 -12.84
C ILE A 63 13.22 -5.40 -14.34
N GLU A 64 13.00 -6.39 -15.21
CA GLU A 64 12.87 -6.17 -16.66
C GLU A 64 11.83 -5.10 -17.04
N LEU A 65 10.69 -5.08 -16.34
CA LEU A 65 9.59 -4.18 -16.62
C LEU A 65 9.81 -2.75 -16.12
N PHE A 66 10.62 -2.55 -15.08
CA PHE A 66 10.70 -1.27 -14.38
C PHE A 66 12.10 -0.63 -14.36
N ASP A 67 13.16 -1.34 -14.76
CA ASP A 67 14.55 -0.83 -14.74
C ASP A 67 14.76 0.44 -15.60
N HIS A 68 13.88 0.67 -16.57
CA HIS A 68 13.92 1.81 -17.48
C HIS A 68 13.08 3.03 -17.02
N CYS A 69 12.47 2.98 -15.83
CA CYS A 69 11.70 4.10 -15.26
C CYS A 69 12.57 4.97 -14.35
N ASP A 70 12.30 6.28 -14.28
CA ASP A 70 13.03 7.17 -13.37
C ASP A 70 12.71 6.79 -11.91
N TYR A 71 11.43 6.49 -11.65
CA TYR A 71 10.92 6.01 -10.37
C TYR A 71 9.89 4.91 -10.57
N VAL A 72 9.73 4.07 -9.55
CA VAL A 72 8.65 3.09 -9.46
C VAL A 72 7.80 3.41 -8.25
N VAL A 73 6.48 3.47 -8.43
CA VAL A 73 5.54 3.75 -7.34
C VAL A 73 4.57 2.59 -7.21
N ALA A 74 4.34 2.15 -5.98
CA ALA A 74 3.29 1.18 -5.68
C ALA A 74 2.33 1.71 -4.60
N PRO A 75 1.01 1.55 -4.76
CA PRO A 75 0.02 1.83 -3.71
C PRO A 75 -0.02 0.67 -2.69
N SER A 76 1.15 0.29 -2.17
CA SER A 76 1.32 -0.81 -1.23
C SER A 76 2.68 -0.73 -0.53
N GLY A 77 2.65 -0.61 0.80
CA GLY A 77 3.86 -0.71 1.61
C GLY A 77 4.47 -2.12 1.58
N SER A 78 3.63 -3.17 1.58
CA SER A 78 4.10 -4.56 1.52
C SER A 78 4.83 -4.90 0.22
N CYS A 79 4.29 -4.48 -0.93
CA CYS A 79 4.98 -4.68 -2.22
C CYS A 79 6.26 -3.84 -2.31
N THR A 80 6.20 -2.58 -1.87
CA THR A 80 7.37 -1.69 -1.88
C THR A 80 8.49 -2.24 -1.01
N GLY A 81 8.17 -2.71 0.21
CA GLY A 81 9.15 -3.33 1.12
C GLY A 81 9.80 -4.56 0.50
N MET A 82 9.01 -5.45 -0.13
CA MET A 82 9.52 -6.60 -0.87
C MET A 82 10.60 -6.22 -1.89
N ILE A 83 10.31 -5.21 -2.72
CA ILE A 83 11.22 -4.77 -3.78
C ILE A 83 12.47 -4.12 -3.19
N ARG A 84 12.31 -3.25 -2.19
CA ARG A 84 13.41 -2.44 -1.65
C ARG A 84 14.39 -3.22 -0.79
N PHE A 85 13.90 -4.19 -0.01
CA PHE A 85 14.70 -4.82 1.04
C PHE A 85 14.94 -6.32 0.83
N HIS A 86 14.04 -7.00 0.12
CA HIS A 86 14.05 -8.47 0.08
C HIS A 86 14.44 -9.05 -1.29
N TYR A 87 14.45 -8.25 -2.36
CA TYR A 87 14.89 -8.72 -3.68
C TYR A 87 16.37 -9.11 -3.70
N GLN A 88 17.23 -8.41 -2.94
CA GLN A 88 18.65 -8.74 -2.82
C GLN A 88 18.86 -10.16 -2.27
N ASP A 89 18.04 -10.61 -1.33
CA ASP A 89 18.17 -11.94 -0.72
C ASP A 89 17.84 -13.08 -1.69
N LEU A 90 17.20 -12.77 -2.83
CA LEU A 90 16.87 -13.75 -3.85
C LEU A 90 18.08 -14.09 -4.74
N PHE A 91 19.10 -13.24 -4.82
CA PHE A 91 20.20 -13.38 -5.78
C PHE A 91 21.60 -13.21 -5.18
N PRO A 92 21.96 -13.89 -4.08
CA PRO A 92 23.23 -13.66 -3.38
C PRO A 92 24.48 -13.89 -4.26
N GLU A 93 24.37 -14.74 -5.29
CA GLU A 93 25.47 -15.16 -6.15
C GLU A 93 25.56 -14.39 -7.50
N ASP A 94 24.75 -13.34 -7.72
CA ASP A 94 24.72 -12.59 -8.99
C ASP A 94 25.03 -11.09 -8.76
N PRO A 95 26.32 -10.68 -8.73
CA PRO A 95 26.72 -9.31 -8.44
C PRO A 95 26.16 -8.27 -9.42
N ALA A 96 26.01 -8.63 -10.70
CA ALA A 96 25.48 -7.73 -11.71
C ALA A 96 23.98 -7.46 -11.47
N LEU A 97 23.23 -8.50 -11.10
CA LEU A 97 21.83 -8.35 -10.75
C LEU A 97 21.62 -7.65 -9.41
N GLN A 98 22.51 -7.86 -8.43
CA GLN A 98 22.52 -7.16 -7.15
C GLN A 98 22.60 -5.64 -7.34
N GLU A 99 23.50 -5.16 -8.20
CA GLU A 99 23.62 -3.73 -8.49
C GLU A 99 22.33 -3.16 -9.10
N ARG A 100 21.72 -3.88 -10.05
CA ARG A 100 20.45 -3.46 -10.65
C ARG A 100 19.31 -3.42 -9.61
N ILE A 101 19.24 -4.40 -8.72
CA ILE A 101 18.28 -4.44 -7.61
C ILE A 101 18.51 -3.26 -6.68
N HIS A 102 19.77 -2.96 -6.34
CA HIS A 102 20.13 -1.86 -5.47
C HIS A 102 19.65 -0.52 -6.05
N LEU A 103 19.96 -0.24 -7.32
CA LEU A 103 19.51 0.96 -8.02
C LEU A 103 17.98 1.03 -8.12
N LEU A 104 17.31 -0.09 -8.40
CA LEU A 104 15.85 -0.18 -8.44
C LEU A 104 15.22 0.11 -7.07
N ALA A 105 15.79 -0.44 -6.00
CA ALA A 105 15.32 -0.24 -4.63
C ALA A 105 15.40 1.24 -4.20
N GLN A 106 16.44 1.97 -4.61
CA GLN A 106 16.59 3.40 -4.29
C GLN A 106 15.53 4.29 -4.94
N ARG A 107 14.97 3.86 -6.08
CA ARG A 107 13.95 4.61 -6.83
C ARG A 107 12.54 4.02 -6.73
N THR A 108 12.32 3.03 -5.87
CA THR A 108 11.00 2.42 -5.64
C THR A 108 10.39 3.00 -4.36
N PHE A 109 9.17 3.53 -4.44
CA PHE A 109 8.49 4.20 -3.34
C PHE A 109 7.04 3.73 -3.18
N GLU A 110 6.55 3.81 -1.94
CA GLU A 110 5.12 3.73 -1.68
C GLU A 110 4.48 5.07 -2.07
N LEU A 111 3.22 5.05 -2.50
CA LEU A 111 2.50 6.21 -3.02
C LEU A 111 2.58 7.46 -2.13
N THR A 112 2.22 7.37 -0.86
CA THR A 112 2.21 8.53 0.04
C THR A 112 3.61 9.05 0.32
N ASP A 113 4.57 8.13 0.46
CA ASP A 113 5.98 8.47 0.61
C ASP A 113 6.51 9.21 -0.62
N PHE A 114 6.18 8.73 -1.82
CA PHE A 114 6.57 9.36 -3.06
C PHE A 114 5.99 10.78 -3.21
N LEU A 115 4.67 10.92 -3.01
CA LEU A 115 3.98 12.22 -3.11
C LEU A 115 4.58 13.24 -2.14
N VAL A 116 4.79 12.86 -0.88
CA VAL A 116 5.24 13.79 0.16
C VAL A 116 6.75 14.05 0.07
N ASN A 117 7.56 13.00 -0.04
CA ASN A 117 9.00 13.11 0.14
C ASN A 117 9.76 13.33 -1.17
N ILE A 118 9.25 12.85 -2.30
CA ILE A 118 9.89 13.06 -3.61
C ILE A 118 9.26 14.25 -4.34
N LEU A 119 7.94 14.22 -4.54
CA LEU A 119 7.24 15.28 -5.29
C LEU A 119 6.94 16.52 -4.45
N LYS A 120 7.15 16.47 -3.13
CA LYS A 120 6.88 17.58 -2.20
C LYS A 120 5.43 18.10 -2.28
N VAL A 121 4.48 17.20 -2.48
CA VAL A 121 3.05 17.53 -2.45
C VAL A 121 2.67 17.95 -1.04
N ASP A 122 2.23 19.20 -0.91
CA ASP A 122 1.77 19.77 0.35
C ASP A 122 0.24 19.75 0.49
N ARG A 123 -0.48 19.76 -0.64
CA ARG A 123 -1.94 19.74 -0.67
C ARG A 123 -2.46 18.91 -1.83
N VAL A 124 -3.56 18.22 -1.60
CA VAL A 124 -4.35 17.57 -2.65
C VAL A 124 -5.71 18.25 -2.81
N GLU A 125 -6.22 18.29 -4.05
CA GLU A 125 -7.58 18.74 -4.33
C GLU A 125 -8.52 17.55 -4.26
N SER A 126 -9.17 17.36 -3.11
CA SER A 126 -10.17 16.32 -2.91
C SER A 126 -11.46 16.91 -2.35
N GLY A 127 -12.58 16.52 -2.95
CA GLY A 127 -13.94 16.80 -2.49
C GLY A 127 -14.44 15.84 -1.41
N PHE A 128 -13.57 15.02 -0.82
CA PHE A 128 -13.96 14.10 0.25
C PHE A 128 -14.46 14.86 1.48
N LYS A 129 -15.60 14.43 2.02
CA LYS A 129 -16.21 14.98 3.24
C LYS A 129 -16.48 13.85 4.22
N GLY A 130 -16.10 14.06 5.49
CA GLY A 130 -16.38 13.11 6.55
C GLY A 130 -15.19 12.85 7.46
N SER A 131 -15.30 11.81 8.27
CA SER A 131 -14.26 11.45 9.25
C SER A 131 -13.52 10.16 8.89
N VAL A 132 -12.20 10.21 9.01
CA VAL A 132 -11.30 9.11 8.65
C VAL A 132 -10.47 8.72 9.86
N THR A 133 -10.26 7.42 10.05
CA THR A 133 -9.19 6.88 10.90
C THR A 133 -8.18 6.16 10.02
N TYR A 134 -6.91 6.11 10.42
CA TYR A 134 -5.85 5.54 9.60
C TYR A 134 -5.26 4.27 10.22
N HIS A 135 -5.13 3.22 9.41
CA HIS A 135 -4.41 2.01 9.78
C HIS A 135 -2.99 2.04 9.24
N ASP A 136 -2.01 2.11 10.15
CA ASP A 136 -0.60 1.94 9.82
C ASP A 136 -0.30 0.46 9.55
N SER A 137 -0.14 0.10 8.27
CA SER A 137 0.21 -1.26 7.87
C SER A 137 1.60 -1.60 8.40
N CYS A 138 1.81 -2.85 8.80
CA CYS A 138 3.07 -3.23 9.44
C CYS A 138 4.28 -3.09 8.49
N SER A 139 4.13 -3.43 7.21
CA SER A 139 5.22 -3.29 6.23
C SER A 139 5.44 -1.82 5.85
N GLY A 140 4.37 -1.03 5.70
CA GLY A 140 4.50 0.41 5.48
C GLY A 140 5.20 1.11 6.64
N LEU A 141 4.79 0.81 7.88
CA LEU A 141 5.36 1.43 9.07
C LEU A 141 6.77 0.94 9.37
N ARG A 142 6.97 -0.38 9.50
CA ARG A 142 8.21 -0.94 10.07
C ARG A 142 9.35 -1.08 9.07
N GLU A 143 9.05 -1.27 7.79
CA GLU A 143 10.08 -1.39 6.75
C GLU A 143 10.32 -0.04 6.06
N LEU A 144 9.25 0.73 5.82
CA LEU A 144 9.33 1.96 5.01
C LEU A 144 9.21 3.26 5.83
N ASN A 145 8.97 3.19 7.14
CA ASN A 145 8.76 4.34 8.01
C ASN A 145 7.62 5.27 7.54
N ILE A 146 6.56 4.68 6.97
CA ILE A 146 5.37 5.42 6.53
C ILE A 146 4.47 5.63 7.74
N LYS A 147 4.33 6.90 8.13
CA LYS A 147 3.49 7.30 9.27
C LYS A 147 2.92 8.70 9.08
N GLU A 148 3.80 9.68 8.92
CA GLU A 148 3.39 11.09 8.81
C GLU A 148 2.90 11.45 7.40
N GLN A 149 3.43 10.77 6.37
CA GLN A 149 3.12 11.01 4.97
C GLN A 149 1.62 10.88 4.65
N PRO A 150 0.93 9.77 5.00
CA PRO A 150 -0.52 9.67 4.77
C PRO A 150 -1.30 10.73 5.55
N ARG A 151 -0.88 11.03 6.79
CA ARG A 151 -1.56 12.00 7.66
C ARG A 151 -1.43 13.42 7.12
N LYS A 152 -0.26 13.80 6.61
CA LYS A 152 -0.02 15.09 5.96
C LYS A 152 -0.98 15.29 4.78
N LEU A 153 -1.11 14.27 3.92
CA LEU A 153 -2.01 14.34 2.75
C LEU A 153 -3.48 14.41 3.18
N LEU A 154 -3.91 13.58 4.13
CA LEU A 154 -5.30 13.59 4.62
C LEU A 154 -5.66 14.92 5.30
N ASN A 155 -4.78 15.47 6.14
CA ASN A 155 -4.99 16.75 6.83
C ASN A 155 -4.98 17.95 5.89
N SER A 156 -4.54 17.79 4.63
CA SER A 156 -4.62 18.86 3.62
C SER A 156 -6.02 19.06 3.03
N ILE A 157 -6.96 18.13 3.31
CA ILE A 157 -8.36 18.18 2.88
C ILE A 157 -9.20 18.87 3.96
N GLU A 158 -9.63 20.10 3.71
CA GLU A 158 -10.34 20.94 4.70
C GLU A 158 -11.65 20.32 5.22
N THR A 159 -12.35 19.57 4.38
CA THR A 159 -13.64 18.92 4.72
C THR A 159 -13.49 17.53 5.34
N LEU A 160 -12.26 17.09 5.59
CA LEU A 160 -11.93 15.81 6.23
C LEU A 160 -11.55 16.06 7.69
N THR A 161 -12.02 15.19 8.60
CA THR A 161 -11.54 15.16 9.99
C THR A 161 -10.83 13.83 10.28
N LEU A 162 -9.55 13.90 10.63
CA LEU A 162 -8.79 12.72 11.03
C LEU A 162 -9.05 12.40 12.51
N LYS A 163 -9.64 11.23 12.77
CA LYS A 163 -9.89 10.67 14.10
C LYS A 163 -9.01 9.43 14.29
N GLU A 164 -7.83 9.62 14.87
CA GLU A 164 -6.90 8.51 15.09
C GLU A 164 -7.53 7.42 15.98
N MET A 165 -7.40 6.16 15.55
CA MET A 165 -7.78 5.01 16.37
C MET A 165 -6.70 4.76 17.42
N ASP A 166 -7.10 4.26 18.59
CA ASP A 166 -6.12 3.68 19.51
C ASP A 166 -5.44 2.48 18.83
N GLN A 167 -4.17 2.24 19.17
CA GLN A 167 -3.40 1.12 18.64
C GLN A 167 -3.37 1.04 17.09
N ALA A 168 -3.31 2.19 16.40
CA ALA A 168 -3.29 2.28 14.93
C ALA A 168 -2.20 1.41 14.27
N GLU A 169 -1.06 1.29 14.95
CA GLU A 169 0.15 0.55 14.54
C GLU A 169 0.08 -0.97 14.77
N LEU A 170 -0.93 -1.47 15.49
CA LEU A 170 -1.11 -2.91 15.63
C LEU A 170 -1.51 -3.54 14.30
N CYS A 171 -0.92 -4.71 14.03
CA CYS A 171 -1.16 -5.46 12.81
C CYS A 171 -2.64 -5.86 12.67
N CYS A 172 -3.17 -5.80 11.45
CA CYS A 172 -4.55 -6.17 11.14
C CYS A 172 -4.82 -7.69 11.18
N GLY A 173 -3.78 -8.52 11.29
CA GLY A 173 -3.87 -9.98 11.30
C GLY A 173 -3.87 -10.66 9.92
N PHE A 174 -3.65 -9.93 8.82
CA PHE A 174 -3.63 -10.52 7.47
C PHE A 174 -2.37 -11.37 7.24
N GLY A 175 -1.20 -10.73 7.07
CA GLY A 175 0.09 -11.43 6.94
C GLY A 175 0.16 -12.52 5.85
N GLY A 176 -0.73 -12.48 4.85
CA GLY A 176 -0.79 -13.50 3.78
C GLY A 176 -1.07 -14.91 4.32
N THR A 177 -0.08 -15.80 4.24
CA THR A 177 -0.23 -17.18 4.73
C THR A 177 -0.46 -17.26 6.24
N PHE A 178 -0.07 -16.24 7.00
CA PHE A 178 -0.33 -16.18 8.45
C PHE A 178 -1.82 -16.31 8.76
N SER A 179 -2.70 -15.53 8.11
CA SER A 179 -4.13 -15.58 8.37
C SER A 179 -4.77 -16.92 8.02
N VAL A 180 -4.15 -17.68 7.10
CA VAL A 180 -4.61 -19.01 6.72
C VAL A 180 -4.13 -20.07 7.72
N LYS A 181 -2.85 -20.01 8.11
CA LYS A 181 -2.24 -21.00 9.01
C LYS A 181 -2.67 -20.82 10.47
N LEU A 182 -2.90 -19.59 10.90
CA LEU A 182 -3.20 -19.22 12.29
C LEU A 182 -4.50 -18.40 12.37
N GLY A 183 -5.57 -18.96 11.81
CA GLY A 183 -6.86 -18.30 11.63
C GLY A 183 -7.47 -17.73 12.92
N ASP A 184 -7.38 -18.44 14.05
CA ASP A 184 -7.95 -17.97 15.32
C ASP A 184 -7.20 -16.75 15.86
N ILE A 185 -5.87 -16.75 15.74
CA ILE A 185 -5.02 -15.63 16.16
C ILE A 185 -5.28 -14.42 15.25
N ALA A 186 -5.25 -14.63 13.94
CA ALA A 186 -5.55 -13.60 12.94
C ALA A 186 -6.94 -13.00 13.15
N THR A 187 -7.93 -13.84 13.46
CA THR A 187 -9.29 -13.40 13.78
C THR A 187 -9.30 -12.49 15.00
N ARG A 188 -8.62 -12.86 16.09
CA ARG A 188 -8.55 -11.99 17.28
C ARG A 188 -7.80 -10.69 17.03
N MET A 189 -6.74 -10.68 16.24
CA MET A 189 -6.06 -9.44 15.86
C MET A 189 -7.00 -8.53 15.04
N SER A 190 -7.72 -9.09 14.08
CA SER A 190 -8.68 -8.33 13.27
C SER A 190 -9.87 -7.82 14.09
N ASP A 191 -10.32 -8.58 15.12
CA ASP A 191 -11.34 -8.13 16.08
C ASP A 191 -10.90 -6.88 16.83
N ASN A 192 -9.69 -6.91 17.39
CA ASN A 192 -9.14 -5.78 18.11
C ASN A 192 -9.04 -4.57 17.19
N LYS A 193 -8.52 -4.75 15.96
CA LYS A 193 -8.41 -3.66 14.98
C LYS A 193 -9.77 -3.02 14.66
N CYS A 194 -10.79 -3.85 14.39
CA CYS A 194 -12.14 -3.35 14.12
C CYS A 194 -12.74 -2.65 15.35
N HIS A 195 -12.46 -3.13 16.57
CA HIS A 195 -12.91 -2.49 17.80
C HIS A 195 -12.30 -1.09 17.98
N TYR A 196 -10.98 -0.95 17.84
CA TYR A 196 -10.32 0.35 17.95
C TYR A 196 -10.78 1.33 16.88
N ALA A 197 -10.95 0.86 15.64
CA ALA A 197 -11.49 1.67 14.56
C ALA A 197 -12.91 2.18 14.89
N GLN A 198 -13.79 1.32 15.42
CA GLN A 198 -15.13 1.72 15.85
C GLN A 198 -15.10 2.72 17.00
N GLN A 199 -14.21 2.54 17.98
CA GLN A 199 -14.04 3.47 19.10
C GLN A 199 -13.57 4.86 18.68
N SER A 200 -12.82 4.97 17.57
CA SER A 200 -12.43 6.28 17.02
C SER A 200 -13.63 7.14 16.59
N GLY A 201 -14.79 6.52 16.33
CA GLY A 201 -15.97 7.19 15.80
C GLY A 201 -15.77 7.78 14.40
N ALA A 202 -14.79 7.29 13.64
CA ALA A 202 -14.61 7.61 12.23
C ALA A 202 -15.59 6.82 11.35
N GLU A 203 -16.02 7.43 10.25
CA GLU A 203 -16.90 6.79 9.26
C GLU A 203 -16.13 5.89 8.29
N VAL A 204 -14.83 6.18 8.11
CA VAL A 204 -13.96 5.51 7.15
C VAL A 204 -12.67 5.06 7.83
N ILE A 205 -12.28 3.80 7.58
CA ILE A 205 -10.93 3.29 7.85
C ILE A 205 -10.12 3.42 6.57
N ALA A 206 -9.05 4.20 6.61
CA ALA A 206 -8.10 4.37 5.53
C ALA A 206 -6.81 3.57 5.77
N GLY A 207 -6.10 3.24 4.70
CA GLY A 207 -4.78 2.62 4.76
C GLY A 207 -4.10 2.55 3.40
N GLY A 208 -2.81 2.20 3.41
CA GLY A 208 -1.96 2.10 2.22
C GLY A 208 -1.72 0.68 1.70
N ASP A 209 -2.28 -0.36 2.32
CA ASP A 209 -2.11 -1.76 1.89
C ASP A 209 -3.44 -2.48 1.74
N LEU A 210 -3.78 -2.85 0.50
CA LEU A 210 -5.07 -3.45 0.19
C LEU A 210 -5.31 -4.80 0.89
N GLY A 211 -4.27 -5.59 1.13
CA GLY A 211 -4.39 -6.84 1.89
C GLY A 211 -4.89 -6.60 3.33
N CYS A 212 -4.38 -5.55 3.99
CA CYS A 212 -4.86 -5.14 5.31
C CYS A 212 -6.32 -4.67 5.25
N LEU A 213 -6.65 -3.84 4.27
CA LEU A 213 -7.99 -3.29 4.09
C LEU A 213 -9.04 -4.37 3.81
N LEU A 214 -8.73 -5.33 2.93
CA LEU A 214 -9.62 -6.47 2.65
C LEU A 214 -9.86 -7.33 3.89
N ASN A 215 -8.84 -7.55 4.71
CA ASN A 215 -8.98 -8.31 5.95
C ASN A 215 -9.84 -7.57 6.99
N ILE A 216 -9.60 -6.27 7.18
CA ILE A 216 -10.38 -5.43 8.11
C ILE A 216 -11.83 -5.35 7.64
N GLU A 217 -12.06 -5.05 6.37
CA GLU A 217 -13.41 -4.98 5.79
C GLU A 217 -14.14 -6.31 5.93
N GLY A 218 -13.49 -7.42 5.56
CA GLY A 218 -14.04 -8.75 5.69
C GLY A 218 -14.38 -9.13 7.13
N ARG A 219 -13.65 -8.59 8.12
CA ARG A 219 -13.98 -8.81 9.54
C ARG A 219 -15.13 -7.92 10.02
N LEU A 220 -15.18 -6.65 9.62
CA LEU A 220 -16.29 -5.74 9.93
C LEU A 220 -17.63 -6.32 9.48
N ARG A 221 -17.72 -6.78 8.22
CA ARG A 221 -18.96 -7.37 7.69
C ARG A 221 -19.37 -8.62 8.45
N ARG A 222 -18.42 -9.50 8.80
CA ARG A 222 -18.70 -10.70 9.62
C ARG A 222 -19.19 -10.38 11.04
N ARG A 223 -18.83 -9.21 11.57
CA ARG A 223 -19.30 -8.70 12.86
C ARG A 223 -20.62 -7.93 12.77
N GLY A 224 -21.20 -7.81 11.59
CA GLY A 224 -22.46 -7.10 11.36
C GLY A 224 -22.33 -5.59 11.15
N ASP A 225 -21.11 -5.05 11.05
CA ASP A 225 -20.90 -3.65 10.71
C ASP A 225 -20.93 -3.48 9.19
N ASN A 226 -22.03 -2.92 8.66
CA ASN A 226 -22.24 -2.64 7.24
C ASN A 226 -22.16 -1.14 6.91
N THR A 227 -21.85 -0.30 7.89
CA THR A 227 -21.85 1.17 7.75
C THR A 227 -20.45 1.74 7.64
N THR A 228 -19.49 1.16 8.37
CA THR A 228 -18.09 1.60 8.32
C THR A 228 -17.52 1.31 6.94
N GLN A 229 -16.96 2.33 6.28
CA GLN A 229 -16.32 2.20 4.98
C GLN A 229 -14.83 1.88 5.16
N VAL A 230 -14.27 1.12 4.22
CA VAL A 230 -12.84 0.81 4.21
C VAL A 230 -12.27 1.20 2.86
N LYS A 231 -11.39 2.21 2.85
CA LYS A 231 -10.87 2.82 1.62
C LYS A 231 -9.35 2.80 1.58
N HIS A 232 -8.79 2.63 0.39
CA HIS A 232 -7.39 2.95 0.20
C HIS A 232 -7.23 4.47 0.23
N ILE A 233 -6.12 4.96 0.78
CA ILE A 233 -5.89 6.42 0.87
C ILE A 233 -5.99 7.10 -0.50
N ALA A 234 -5.47 6.47 -1.56
CA ALA A 234 -5.58 7.00 -2.93
C ALA A 234 -7.03 7.35 -3.32
N GLU A 235 -8.00 6.51 -2.96
CA GLU A 235 -9.43 6.73 -3.29
C GLU A 235 -10.03 7.92 -2.53
N ILE A 236 -9.44 8.31 -1.39
CA ILE A 236 -9.86 9.47 -0.60
C ILE A 236 -9.24 10.74 -1.18
N LEU A 237 -7.98 10.68 -1.62
CA LEU A 237 -7.25 11.82 -2.15
C LEU A 237 -7.71 12.26 -3.54
N THR A 238 -8.47 11.43 -4.28
CA THR A 238 -8.94 11.72 -5.65
C THR A 238 -10.45 11.93 -5.79
N VAL A 239 -11.19 12.02 -4.67
CA VAL A 239 -12.63 12.30 -4.76
C VAL A 239 -12.85 13.64 -5.44
N LYS A 240 -13.60 13.67 -6.54
CA LYS A 240 -13.91 14.92 -7.25
C LYS A 240 -14.78 15.83 -6.40
N ALA A 241 -14.42 17.11 -6.32
CA ALA A 241 -15.30 18.15 -5.77
C ALA A 241 -16.55 18.26 -6.63
N LYS A 242 -17.72 18.36 -5.99
CA LYS A 242 -18.99 18.69 -6.64
C LYS A 242 -19.21 20.19 -6.61
#